data_AF-A0A7K2KP83-F1
#
_entry.id   AF-A0A7K2KP83-F1
#
_cell.length_a   1.000
_cell.length_b   1.000
_cell.length_c   1.000
_cell.angle_alpha   90.00
_cell.angle_beta   90.00
_cell.angle_gamma   90.00
#
_symmetry.space_group_name_H-M   'P 1'
#
loop_
_entity.id
_entity.type
_entity.pdbx_description
1 polymer ?
#
loop_
_entity_poly.entity_id
_entity_poly.type
_entity_poly.pdbx_seq_one_letter_code
_entity_poly.pdbx_strand_id
1 'polypeptide(L)'
;MSRTAQDRMPHAVPVRSGSALRRNGVRLALAASVVTAAALGAVAVREHDQADEARAQTALAQERARSAVGAFADILTAPDASVHTGELADGAEAAVVVSRAEAKAAFTARDLPALPDDKVYELWYAGEGGDLRPAGLLHDSGDRATRVLDGPLGNAVAVGITVEPAGGSDQPTTEPLGIIPISSKA
;
A
#
# COMPACT_ATOMS: atom_id res chain seq x y z
N MET A 1 -46.66 13.02 105.03
CA MET A 1 -47.36 11.81 104.56
C MET A 1 -47.66 11.98 103.08
N SER A 2 -47.14 11.06 102.24
CA SER A 2 -47.69 10.61 100.94
C SER A 2 -47.79 11.61 99.77
N ARG A 3 -47.58 11.29 98.49
CA ARG A 3 -46.90 10.23 97.71
C ARG A 3 -47.07 10.65 96.22
N THR A 4 -45.97 10.72 95.50
CA THR A 4 -45.70 10.41 94.06
C THR A 4 -46.78 10.48 92.97
N ALA A 5 -46.46 11.20 91.87
CA ALA A 5 -46.52 10.79 90.43
C ALA A 5 -46.24 12.06 89.58
N GLN A 6 -45.06 12.33 89.01
CA GLN A 6 -44.32 11.67 87.91
C GLN A 6 -45.14 11.47 86.62
N ASP A 7 -45.09 12.44 85.71
CA ASP A 7 -45.30 12.23 84.26
C ASP A 7 -44.57 13.34 83.46
N ARG A 8 -43.29 13.13 83.12
CA ARG A 8 -42.74 12.56 81.86
C ARG A 8 -42.63 13.60 80.73
N MET A 9 -41.43 14.18 80.65
CA MET A 9 -40.91 14.92 79.50
C MET A 9 -40.86 14.01 78.26
N PRO A 10 -41.28 14.46 77.06
CA PRO A 10 -40.95 13.74 75.84
C PRO A 10 -39.48 13.98 75.48
N HIS A 11 -38.70 12.91 75.58
CA HIS A 11 -37.38 12.80 74.95
C HIS A 11 -37.55 12.89 73.43
N ALA A 12 -36.97 13.92 72.80
CA ALA A 12 -36.76 13.94 71.37
C ALA A 12 -35.66 12.92 71.03
N VAL A 13 -36.02 11.82 70.38
CA VAL A 13 -35.07 10.91 69.75
C VAL A 13 -34.64 11.54 68.43
N PRO A 14 -33.37 11.92 68.21
CA PRO A 14 -32.91 12.19 66.86
C PRO A 14 -32.86 10.86 66.13
N VAL A 15 -33.84 10.61 65.26
CA VAL A 15 -33.72 9.58 64.24
C VAL A 15 -32.53 10.00 63.37
N ARG A 16 -31.40 9.29 63.55
CA ARG A 16 -30.22 9.41 62.70
C ARG A 16 -30.64 9.22 61.25
N SER A 17 -30.64 10.31 60.48
CA SER A 17 -30.87 10.29 59.03
C SER A 17 -29.60 9.80 58.34
N GLY A 18 -29.34 8.50 58.43
CA GLY A 18 -28.19 7.83 57.82
C GLY A 18 -28.58 7.05 56.57
N SER A 19 -29.11 7.71 55.52
CA SER A 19 -29.43 7.00 54.27
C SER A 19 -29.07 7.74 52.97
N ALA A 20 -28.74 9.03 53.02
CA ALA A 20 -28.42 9.80 51.82
C ALA A 20 -27.01 9.50 51.26
N LEU A 21 -26.02 9.29 52.14
CA LEU A 21 -24.63 9.05 51.73
C LEU A 21 -24.41 7.69 51.03
N ARG A 22 -25.16 6.65 51.42
CA ARG A 22 -25.07 5.32 50.77
C ARG A 22 -25.67 5.32 49.36
N ARG A 23 -26.71 6.12 49.12
CA ARG A 23 -27.40 6.17 47.82
C ARG A 23 -26.58 6.90 46.75
N ASN A 24 -25.86 7.96 47.13
CA ASN A 24 -24.98 8.68 46.21
C ASN A 24 -23.67 7.94 45.94
N GLY A 25 -23.11 7.23 46.92
CA GLY A 25 -21.91 6.40 46.71
C GLY A 25 -22.13 5.25 45.72
N VAL A 26 -23.29 4.60 45.77
CA VAL A 26 -23.66 3.54 44.81
C VAL A 26 -23.87 4.08 43.40
N ARG A 27 -24.48 5.27 43.26
CA ARG A 27 -24.68 5.93 41.95
C ARG A 27 -23.37 6.37 41.30
N LEU A 28 -22.44 6.93 42.09
CA LEU A 28 -21.11 7.31 41.61
C LEU A 28 -20.26 6.10 41.23
N ALA A 29 -20.33 5.01 42.01
CA ALA A 29 -19.66 3.76 41.69
C ALA A 29 -20.18 3.14 40.38
N LEU A 30 -21.51 3.08 40.18
CA LEU A 30 -22.13 2.63 38.94
C LEU A 30 -21.73 3.48 37.72
N ALA A 31 -21.71 4.81 37.87
CA ALA A 31 -21.30 5.72 36.80
C ALA A 31 -19.83 5.50 36.40
N ALA A 32 -18.91 5.33 37.38
CA ALA A 32 -17.51 5.05 37.11
C ALA A 32 -17.30 3.69 36.39
N SER A 33 -18.09 2.67 36.71
CA SER A 33 -18.06 1.37 36.03
C SER A 33 -18.47 1.47 34.56
N VAL A 34 -19.53 2.23 34.25
CA VAL A 34 -20.01 2.43 32.88
C VAL A 34 -18.99 3.17 32.02
N VAL A 35 -18.37 4.22 32.56
CA VAL A 35 -17.31 4.97 31.85
C VAL A 35 -16.10 4.07 31.56
N THR A 36 -15.70 3.24 32.52
CA THR A 36 -14.57 2.31 32.33
C THR A 36 -14.90 1.24 31.28
N ALA A 37 -16.11 0.66 31.33
CA ALA A 37 -16.55 -0.32 30.34
C ALA A 37 -16.66 0.28 28.92
N ALA A 38 -17.15 1.51 28.80
CA ALA A 38 -17.20 2.24 27.53
C ALA A 38 -15.79 2.56 27.00
N ALA A 39 -14.87 2.97 27.87
CA ALA A 39 -13.48 3.23 27.50
C ALA A 39 -12.76 1.95 27.03
N LEU A 40 -12.95 0.83 27.72
CA LEU A 40 -12.40 -0.48 27.32
C LEU A 40 -13.02 -0.99 26.02
N GLY A 41 -14.33 -0.86 25.85
CA GLY A 41 -15.02 -1.19 24.60
C GLY A 41 -14.52 -0.36 23.42
N ALA A 42 -14.30 0.94 23.62
CA ALA A 42 -13.76 1.82 22.58
C ALA A 42 -12.31 1.46 22.19
N VAL A 43 -11.47 1.05 23.13
CA VAL A 43 -10.11 0.57 22.85
C VAL A 43 -10.14 -0.75 22.08
N ALA A 44 -10.97 -1.70 22.50
CA ALA A 44 -11.10 -3.00 21.82
C ALA A 44 -11.59 -2.86 20.37
N VAL A 45 -12.55 -1.96 20.11
CA VAL A 45 -13.00 -1.65 18.74
C VAL A 45 -11.87 -1.03 17.92
N ARG A 46 -11.14 -0.05 18.47
CA ARG A 46 -10.03 0.60 17.76
C ARG A 46 -8.90 -0.38 17.40
N GLU A 47 -8.54 -1.31 18.30
CA GLU A 47 -7.53 -2.32 18.00
C GLU A 47 -8.00 -3.30 16.92
N HIS A 48 -9.28 -3.67 16.93
CA HIS A 48 -9.88 -4.51 15.90
C HIS A 48 -9.87 -3.81 14.53
N ASP A 49 -10.27 -2.54 14.48
CA ASP A 49 -10.28 -1.74 13.25
C ASP A 49 -8.87 -1.62 12.67
N GLN A 50 -7.87 -1.36 13.50
CA GLN A 50 -6.46 -1.30 13.07
C GLN A 50 -5.97 -2.64 12.49
N ALA A 51 -6.35 -3.76 13.12
CA ALA A 51 -5.96 -5.09 12.64
C ALA A 51 -6.60 -5.43 11.29
N ASP A 52 -7.86 -5.04 11.08
CA ASP A 52 -8.57 -5.27 9.82
C ASP A 52 -8.05 -4.38 8.70
N GLU A 53 -7.74 -3.11 8.98
CA GLU A 53 -7.08 -2.22 8.02
C GLU A 53 -5.73 -2.77 7.57
N ALA A 54 -4.90 -3.23 8.51
CA ALA A 54 -3.61 -3.85 8.18
C ALA A 54 -3.78 -5.11 7.32
N ARG A 55 -4.73 -5.99 7.67
CA ARG A 55 -5.05 -7.19 6.86
C ARG A 55 -5.51 -6.82 5.46
N ALA A 56 -6.42 -5.84 5.33
CA ALA A 56 -6.92 -5.38 4.04
C ALA A 56 -5.78 -4.85 3.16
N GLN A 57 -4.87 -4.05 3.71
CA GLN A 57 -3.71 -3.55 2.99
C GLN A 57 -2.80 -4.69 2.52
N THR A 58 -2.51 -5.67 3.37
CA THR A 58 -1.69 -6.83 2.99
C THR A 58 -2.36 -7.68 1.91
N ALA A 59 -3.68 -7.89 1.98
CA ALA A 59 -4.43 -8.63 0.97
C ALA A 59 -4.36 -7.93 -0.39
N LEU A 60 -4.54 -6.61 -0.43
CA LEU A 60 -4.41 -5.81 -1.65
C LEU A 60 -2.98 -5.86 -2.23
N ALA A 61 -1.96 -5.77 -1.39
CA ALA A 61 -0.56 -5.89 -1.83
C ALA A 61 -0.26 -7.28 -2.41
N GLN A 62 -0.76 -8.34 -1.78
CA GLN A 62 -0.62 -9.71 -2.27
C GLN A 62 -1.36 -9.93 -3.59
N GLU A 63 -2.56 -9.37 -3.74
CA GLU A 63 -3.33 -9.45 -4.97
C GLU A 63 -2.59 -8.78 -6.12
N ARG A 64 -2.08 -7.56 -5.92
CA ARG A 64 -1.25 -6.86 -6.91
C ARG A 64 -0.02 -7.68 -7.31
N ALA A 65 0.68 -8.27 -6.33
CA ALA A 65 1.85 -9.12 -6.60
C ALA A 65 1.47 -10.36 -7.41
N ARG A 66 0.37 -11.04 -7.07
CA ARG A 66 -0.13 -12.19 -7.84
C ARG A 66 -0.52 -11.80 -9.26
N SER A 67 -1.19 -10.67 -9.44
CA SER A 67 -1.55 -10.16 -10.77
C SER A 67 -0.32 -9.83 -11.61
N ALA A 68 0.71 -9.24 -11.02
CA ALA A 68 1.97 -8.94 -11.72
C ALA A 68 2.70 -10.23 -12.16
N VAL A 69 2.77 -11.23 -11.27
CA VAL A 69 3.35 -12.55 -11.60
C VAL A 69 2.55 -13.26 -12.70
N GLY A 70 1.22 -13.22 -12.61
CA GLY A 70 0.33 -13.77 -13.64
C GLY A 70 0.54 -13.10 -15.00
N ALA A 71 0.54 -11.77 -15.05
CA ALA A 71 0.76 -11.03 -16.29
C ALA A 71 2.12 -11.33 -16.93
N PHE A 72 3.17 -11.51 -16.11
CA PHE A 72 4.48 -11.93 -16.61
C PHE A 72 4.47 -13.37 -17.15
N ALA A 73 3.80 -14.29 -16.44
CA ALA A 73 3.66 -15.67 -16.89
C ALA A 73 2.86 -15.79 -18.19
N ASP A 74 1.80 -15.00 -18.38
CA ASP A 74 1.02 -14.95 -19.63
C ASP A 74 1.93 -14.62 -20.81
N ILE A 75 2.80 -13.61 -20.66
CA ILE A 75 3.75 -13.21 -21.71
C ILE A 75 4.73 -14.35 -22.02
N LEU A 76 5.31 -14.98 -20.99
CA LEU A 76 6.32 -16.02 -21.17
C LEU A 76 5.77 -17.32 -21.77
N THR A 77 4.50 -17.62 -21.49
CA THR A 77 3.85 -18.85 -21.95
C THR A 77 3.08 -18.68 -23.25
N ALA A 78 2.99 -17.44 -23.76
CA ALA A 78 2.36 -17.15 -25.04
C ALA A 78 3.12 -17.84 -26.20
N PRO A 79 2.41 -18.48 -27.15
CA PRO A 79 3.05 -19.14 -28.29
C PRO A 79 3.87 -18.22 -29.20
N ASP A 80 3.55 -16.92 -29.21
CA ASP A 80 4.22 -15.88 -29.99
C ASP A 80 5.25 -15.08 -29.17
N ALA A 81 5.55 -15.52 -27.94
CA ALA A 81 6.53 -14.85 -27.09
C ALA A 81 7.90 -14.79 -27.79
N SER A 82 8.45 -13.59 -27.89
CA SER A 82 9.79 -13.36 -28.44
C SER A 82 10.63 -12.53 -27.48
N VAL A 83 11.93 -12.79 -27.47
CA VAL A 83 12.91 -12.12 -26.60
C VAL A 83 13.86 -11.31 -27.46
N HIS A 84 14.03 -10.04 -27.10
CA HIS A 84 14.92 -9.09 -27.75
C HIS A 84 15.89 -8.54 -26.71
N THR A 85 17.19 -8.52 -27.02
CA THR A 85 18.21 -8.06 -26.08
C THR A 85 18.93 -6.84 -26.63
N GLY A 86 19.47 -6.02 -25.72
CA GLY A 86 20.30 -4.87 -26.08
C GLY A 86 21.22 -4.47 -24.95
N GLU A 87 22.37 -3.90 -25.32
CA GLU A 87 23.24 -3.19 -24.39
C GLU A 87 22.69 -1.77 -24.18
N LEU A 88 22.80 -1.30 -22.95
CA LEU A 88 22.50 0.06 -22.54
C LEU A 88 23.82 0.81 -22.29
N ALA A 89 23.70 2.12 -22.05
CA ALA A 89 24.81 2.91 -21.53
C ALA A 89 25.44 2.30 -20.26
N ASP A 90 26.72 2.62 -20.04
CA ASP A 90 27.50 2.18 -18.87
C ASP A 90 27.67 0.66 -18.71
N GLY A 91 27.41 -0.11 -19.77
CA GLY A 91 27.61 -1.56 -19.80
C GLY A 91 26.47 -2.36 -19.19
N ALA A 92 25.36 -1.71 -18.84
CA ALA A 92 24.14 -2.40 -18.43
C ALA A 92 23.54 -3.19 -19.59
N GLU A 93 22.88 -4.31 -19.29
CA GLU A 93 22.23 -5.15 -20.28
C GLU A 93 20.74 -5.22 -20.03
N ALA A 94 19.96 -5.28 -21.11
CA ALA A 94 18.52 -5.38 -21.03
C ALA A 94 17.93 -6.40 -22.01
N ALA A 95 16.79 -6.95 -21.62
CA ALA A 95 15.99 -7.84 -22.43
C ALA A 95 14.51 -7.44 -22.36
N VAL A 96 13.84 -7.54 -23.49
CA VAL A 96 12.41 -7.31 -23.65
C VAL A 96 11.78 -8.60 -24.13
N VAL A 97 10.81 -9.10 -23.36
CA VAL A 97 9.94 -10.19 -23.79
C VAL A 97 8.63 -9.59 -24.26
N VAL A 98 8.15 -9.98 -25.43
CA VAL A 98 6.93 -9.43 -26.02
C VAL A 98 6.04 -10.54 -26.54
N SER A 99 4.73 -10.41 -26.30
CA SER A 99 3.68 -11.17 -26.98
C SER A 99 2.67 -10.18 -27.56
N ARG A 100 2.47 -10.25 -28.87
CA ARG A 100 1.50 -9.40 -29.58
C ARG A 100 0.09 -9.94 -29.38
N ALA A 101 -0.06 -11.27 -29.28
CA ALA A 101 -1.34 -11.91 -28.98
C ALA A 101 -1.89 -11.47 -27.61
N GLU A 102 -1.02 -11.38 -26.59
CA GLU A 102 -1.37 -10.89 -25.26
C GLU A 102 -1.38 -9.35 -25.15
N ALA A 103 -0.91 -8.65 -26.19
CA ALA A 103 -0.72 -7.20 -26.22
C ALA A 103 0.13 -6.65 -25.05
N LYS A 104 1.11 -7.44 -24.59
CA LYS A 104 1.93 -7.18 -23.40
C LYS A 104 3.42 -7.28 -23.71
N ALA A 105 4.22 -6.57 -22.92
CA ALA A 105 5.67 -6.71 -22.89
C ALA A 105 6.19 -6.70 -21.45
N ALA A 106 7.33 -7.33 -21.23
CA ALA A 106 8.08 -7.27 -19.99
C ALA A 106 9.53 -6.91 -20.28
N PHE A 107 10.11 -6.09 -19.41
CA PHE A 107 11.48 -5.64 -19.48
C PHE A 107 12.25 -6.17 -18.29
N THR A 108 13.47 -6.62 -18.52
CA THR A 108 14.45 -6.89 -17.48
C THR A 108 15.75 -6.19 -17.84
N ALA A 109 16.42 -5.66 -16.84
CA ALA A 109 17.78 -5.16 -16.97
C ALA A 109 18.63 -5.65 -15.81
N ARG A 110 19.93 -5.69 -16.04
CA ARG A 110 20.95 -5.96 -15.03
C ARG A 110 22.07 -4.95 -15.13
N ASP A 111 22.81 -4.83 -14.04
CA ASP A 111 23.99 -3.95 -13.94
C ASP A 111 23.65 -2.47 -14.19
N LEU A 112 22.39 -2.07 -13.91
CA LEU A 112 21.99 -0.67 -13.97
C LEU A 112 22.71 0.14 -12.87
N PRO A 113 23.24 1.33 -13.19
CA PRO A 113 23.79 2.20 -12.16
C PRO A 113 22.76 2.56 -11.08
N ALA A 114 23.21 2.64 -9.83
CA ALA A 114 22.38 3.18 -8.76
C ALA A 114 22.04 4.66 -9.04
N LEU A 115 20.77 5.01 -8.93
CA LEU A 115 20.29 6.38 -9.13
C LEU A 115 20.19 7.14 -7.79
N PRO A 116 20.33 8.47 -7.80
CA PRO A 116 19.96 9.30 -6.65
C PRO A 116 18.48 9.14 -6.26
N ASP A 117 18.13 9.40 -5.00
CA ASP A 117 16.78 9.22 -4.47
C ASP A 117 15.69 10.04 -5.17
N ASP A 118 16.06 11.12 -5.88
CA ASP A 118 15.14 11.97 -6.65
C ASP A 118 14.96 11.52 -8.10
N LYS A 119 15.53 10.37 -8.48
CA LYS A 119 15.53 9.81 -9.83
C LYS A 119 14.97 8.40 -9.88
N VAL A 120 14.51 8.00 -11.06
CA VAL A 120 14.01 6.67 -11.37
C VAL A 120 14.33 6.31 -12.82
N TYR A 121 14.40 5.03 -13.14
CA TYR A 121 14.38 4.60 -14.53
C TYR A 121 12.94 4.58 -15.04
N GLU A 122 12.71 5.15 -16.22
CA GLU A 122 11.41 5.09 -16.88
C GLU A 122 11.52 4.30 -18.18
N LEU A 123 10.56 3.40 -18.37
CA LEU A 123 10.43 2.60 -19.58
C LEU A 123 9.46 3.28 -20.54
N TRP A 124 9.73 3.16 -21.84
CA TRP A 124 8.96 3.81 -22.89
C TRP A 124 8.61 2.82 -23.99
N TYR A 125 7.37 2.83 -24.46
CA TYR A 125 7.05 2.23 -25.76
C TYR A 125 7.42 3.23 -26.86
N ALA A 126 8.25 2.78 -27.81
CA ALA A 126 8.67 3.59 -28.94
C ALA A 126 7.89 3.21 -30.21
N GLY A 127 7.26 4.20 -30.85
CA GLY A 127 6.61 4.05 -32.16
C GLY A 127 7.60 4.19 -33.32
N GLU A 128 7.16 3.81 -34.54
CA GLU A 128 7.97 3.96 -35.76
C GLU A 128 8.31 5.43 -36.08
N GLY A 129 7.43 6.37 -35.69
CA GLY A 129 7.65 7.81 -35.81
C GLY A 129 8.63 8.40 -34.79
N GLY A 130 9.15 7.60 -33.85
CA GLY A 130 10.04 8.05 -32.78
C GLY A 130 9.31 8.54 -31.51
N ASP A 131 7.98 8.48 -31.48
CA ASP A 131 7.19 8.83 -30.30
C ASP A 131 7.52 7.88 -29.14
N LEU A 132 7.75 8.43 -27.95
CA LEU A 132 8.02 7.68 -26.73
C LEU A 132 6.86 7.89 -25.75
N ARG A 133 6.13 6.80 -25.47
CA ARG A 133 5.01 6.79 -24.53
C ARG A 133 5.42 6.12 -23.21
N PRO A 134 5.13 6.71 -22.05
CA PRO A 134 5.40 6.08 -20.76
C PRO A 134 4.84 4.65 -20.69
N ALA A 135 5.69 3.73 -20.23
CA ALA A 135 5.41 2.31 -20.09
C ALA A 135 5.78 1.78 -18.70
N GLY A 136 6.03 2.68 -17.75
CA GLY A 136 6.12 2.39 -16.34
C GLY A 136 7.50 2.63 -15.73
N LEU A 137 7.50 2.81 -14.41
CA LEU A 137 8.69 3.11 -13.63
C LEU A 137 9.38 1.81 -13.19
N LEU A 138 10.67 1.72 -13.47
CA LEU A 138 11.54 0.63 -13.08
C LEU A 138 12.37 1.09 -11.88
N HIS A 139 11.99 0.62 -10.71
CA HIS A 139 12.75 0.86 -9.50
C HIS A 139 13.84 -0.20 -9.43
N ASP A 140 15.07 0.25 -9.18
CA ASP A 140 16.19 -0.66 -8.95
C ASP A 140 15.91 -1.50 -7.69
N SER A 141 16.10 -2.82 -7.81
CA SER A 141 15.93 -3.78 -6.72
C SER A 141 17.22 -4.56 -6.41
N GLY A 142 18.37 -4.09 -6.90
CA GLY A 142 19.69 -4.73 -6.78
C GLY A 142 20.27 -5.08 -8.15
N ASP A 143 21.03 -6.17 -8.25
CA ASP A 143 21.72 -6.53 -9.52
C ASP A 143 20.80 -6.70 -10.74
N ARG A 144 19.49 -6.92 -10.52
CA ARG A 144 18.51 -7.10 -11.59
C ARG A 144 17.20 -6.40 -11.27
N ALA A 145 16.65 -5.72 -12.28
CA ALA A 145 15.33 -5.13 -12.27
C ALA A 145 14.43 -5.83 -13.29
N THR A 146 13.14 -5.99 -12.99
CA THR A 146 12.15 -6.60 -13.89
C THR A 146 10.79 -5.94 -13.73
N ARG A 147 10.10 -5.69 -14.84
CA ARG A 147 8.76 -5.09 -14.86
C ARG A 147 7.95 -5.56 -16.06
N VAL A 148 6.67 -5.82 -15.86
CA VAL A 148 5.68 -5.85 -16.96
C VAL A 148 5.31 -4.41 -17.32
N LEU A 149 5.40 -4.06 -18.59
CA LEU A 149 5.17 -2.69 -19.05
C LEU A 149 3.70 -2.31 -18.94
N ASP A 150 3.46 -1.04 -18.59
CA ASP A 150 2.13 -0.48 -18.42
C ASP A 150 1.48 -0.09 -19.76
N GLY A 151 0.18 -0.31 -19.86
CA GLY A 151 -0.60 0.03 -21.05
C GLY A 151 -0.38 -0.93 -22.24
N PRO A 152 -1.14 -0.73 -23.33
CA PRO A 152 -1.13 -1.66 -24.44
C PRO A 152 0.18 -1.59 -25.23
N LEU A 153 0.67 -2.73 -25.72
CA LEU A 153 1.83 -2.77 -26.62
C LEU A 153 1.60 -1.97 -27.93
N GLY A 154 0.38 -2.02 -28.47
CA GLY A 154 -0.02 -1.28 -29.68
C GLY A 154 0.90 -1.54 -30.88
N ASN A 155 1.26 -0.47 -31.60
CA ASN A 155 2.18 -0.47 -32.73
C ASN A 155 3.64 -0.18 -32.33
N ALA A 156 4.00 -0.32 -31.05
CA ALA A 156 5.37 -0.08 -30.61
C ALA A 156 6.35 -0.98 -31.38
N VAL A 157 7.49 -0.42 -31.80
CA VAL A 157 8.55 -1.12 -32.54
C VAL A 157 9.83 -1.27 -31.70
N ALA A 158 9.93 -0.55 -30.58
CA ALA A 158 11.02 -0.70 -29.61
C ALA A 158 10.54 -0.38 -28.18
N VAL A 159 11.38 -0.72 -27.19
CA VAL A 159 11.26 -0.25 -25.81
C VAL A 159 12.48 0.58 -25.46
N GLY A 160 12.26 1.78 -24.93
CA GLY A 160 13.31 2.67 -24.46
C GLY A 160 13.41 2.70 -22.93
N ILE A 161 14.55 3.18 -22.45
CA ILE A 161 14.81 3.42 -21.03
C ILE A 161 15.58 4.73 -20.85
N THR A 162 15.16 5.57 -19.90
CA THR A 162 15.78 6.85 -19.55
C THR A 162 15.92 7.00 -18.04
N VAL A 163 16.68 8.00 -17.59
CA VAL A 163 16.71 8.45 -16.19
C VAL A 163 15.79 9.65 -16.04
N GLU A 164 14.79 9.55 -15.18
CA GLU A 164 13.74 10.55 -15.02
C GLU A 164 13.60 10.99 -13.55
N PRO A 165 12.89 12.10 -13.25
CA PRO A 165 12.50 12.42 -11.88
C PRO A 165 11.73 11.26 -11.22
N ALA A 166 11.80 11.12 -9.90
CA ALA A 166 11.20 9.99 -9.15
C ALA A 166 9.71 9.69 -9.45
N GLY A 167 8.94 10.67 -9.94
CA GLY A 167 7.55 10.50 -10.34
C GLY A 167 7.32 10.04 -11.79
N GLY A 168 8.38 9.88 -12.58
CA GLY A 168 8.31 9.73 -14.04
C GLY A 168 8.12 11.06 -14.75
N SER A 169 7.89 11.00 -16.06
CA SER A 169 7.65 12.14 -16.94
C SER A 169 6.65 11.77 -18.06
N ASP A 170 5.96 12.78 -18.60
CA ASP A 170 5.05 12.57 -19.74
C ASP A 170 5.81 12.34 -21.06
N GLN A 171 7.06 12.81 -21.11
CA GLN A 171 8.02 12.65 -22.21
C GLN A 171 9.43 12.55 -21.62
N PRO A 172 10.39 11.90 -22.29
CA PRO A 172 11.76 11.80 -21.81
C PRO A 172 12.36 13.17 -21.47
N THR A 173 12.99 13.29 -20.31
CA THR A 173 13.75 14.50 -19.93
C THR A 173 15.25 14.33 -20.11
N THR A 174 15.71 13.08 -20.28
CA THR A 174 17.11 12.74 -20.58
C THR A 174 17.23 11.97 -21.89
N GLU A 175 18.46 11.86 -22.40
CA GLU A 175 18.74 10.98 -23.53
C GLU A 175 18.51 9.51 -23.11
N PRO A 176 17.91 8.67 -23.98
CA PRO A 176 17.75 7.26 -23.69
C PRO A 176 19.08 6.57 -23.42
N LEU A 177 19.14 5.78 -22.36
CA LEU A 177 20.27 4.88 -22.09
C LEU A 177 20.34 3.76 -23.14
N GLY A 178 19.20 3.46 -23.76
CA GLY A 178 19.11 2.53 -24.87
C GLY A 178 17.70 2.43 -25.42
N ILE A 179 17.61 1.95 -26.66
CA ILE A 179 16.37 1.64 -27.36
C ILE A 179 16.52 0.21 -27.88
N ILE A 180 15.66 -0.71 -27.42
CA ILE A 180 15.70 -2.12 -27.76
C ILE A 180 14.61 -2.40 -28.80
N PRO A 181 14.97 -2.66 -30.07
CA PRO A 181 14.00 -3.05 -31.08
C PRO A 181 13.28 -4.34 -30.68
N ILE A 182 11.95 -4.37 -30.87
CA ILE A 182 11.10 -5.53 -30.58
C ILE A 182 10.41 -6.08 -31.84
N SER A 183 10.85 -5.61 -33.01
CA SER A 183 10.55 -6.20 -34.30
C SER A 183 11.65 -7.18 -34.67
N SER A 184 11.29 -8.35 -35.23
CA SER A 184 12.28 -9.25 -35.83
C SER A 184 13.14 -8.47 -36.84
N LYS A 185 14.46 -8.64 -36.78
CA LYS A 185 15.30 -8.37 -37.96
C LYS A 185 14.76 -9.25 -39.08
N ALA A 186 14.38 -8.64 -40.19
CA ALA A 186 14.19 -9.34 -41.46
C ALA A 186 15.56 -9.67 -42.06
#